data_AF-A0A7Y9WIS4-F1
#
_entry.id   AF-A0A7Y9WIS4-F1
#
_cell.length_a   1.000
_cell.length_b   1.000
_cell.length_c   1.000
_cell.angle_alpha   90.00
_cell.angle_beta   90.00
_cell.angle_gamma   90.00
#
_symmetry.space_group_name_H-M   'P 1'
#
loop_
_entity.id
_entity.type
_entity.pdbx_description
1 polymer ?
#
loop_
_entity_poly.entity_id
_entity_poly.type
_entity_poly.pdbx_seq_one_letter_code
_entity_poly.pdbx_strand_id
1 'polypeptide(L)'
;MARTSSPARTTQVAIVALPPVSMSGVGPIVDALNLANEIDGRALYRVQVCSWDGRAVPLAGGAQWPADAAFGDAVSCDWLIIVSERFQQFADYRLFLASLSRVGQRTPLVTGIHHGVWWLAMAGQLSGYRVSVNWETYQQFSEQFERSIVTQQIFEIDRDRATCAGGQATVDFMLAMIGREHGPELAERIADTLGVGVLRAGEERQRIPFVTAPGERHPRLNDALMLMEANIEDPLTTDDIANLVGVSRRQLERLFRQYLGSMPSKYYLGLRLSKARTQLQRTSKSVVQISLACGFSSAAHFSNAYRERFDVTPREDRRNWIDKQTGASGAAASEPRPGALIERPDQAD
;
A
#
# COMPACT_ATOMS: atom_id res chain seq x y z
N MET A 1 15.68 25.11 27.73
CA MET A 1 16.46 25.49 26.53
C MET A 1 15.80 24.87 25.31
N ALA A 2 15.06 25.67 24.55
CA ALA A 2 14.41 25.24 23.33
C ALA A 2 15.47 24.89 22.28
N ARG A 3 15.44 23.66 21.75
CA ARG A 3 16.20 23.28 20.55
C ARG A 3 15.62 24.08 19.39
N THR A 4 16.32 25.12 18.96
CA THR A 4 16.10 25.78 17.67
C THR A 4 16.38 24.76 16.56
N SER A 5 15.32 24.18 15.99
CA SER A 5 15.41 23.33 14.80
C SER A 5 15.82 24.22 13.62
N SER A 6 16.89 23.80 12.94
CA SER A 6 17.26 24.39 11.65
C SER A 6 16.06 24.30 10.69
N PRO A 7 15.81 25.30 9.83
CA PRO A 7 14.69 25.23 8.89
C PRO A 7 14.84 23.98 8.02
N ALA A 8 13.79 23.15 8.01
CA ALA A 8 13.77 21.93 7.21
C ALA A 8 13.97 22.28 5.74
N ARG A 9 15.00 21.71 5.10
CA ARG A 9 15.30 21.90 3.68
C ARG A 9 14.17 21.30 2.84
N THR A 10 13.69 22.05 1.84
CA THR A 10 12.72 21.54 0.85
C THR A 10 13.31 20.37 0.06
N THR A 11 12.65 19.22 0.15
CA THR A 11 12.99 17.99 -0.58
C THR A 11 12.65 18.16 -2.06
N GLN A 12 13.64 18.01 -2.94
CA GLN A 12 13.41 18.02 -4.39
C GLN A 12 12.96 16.63 -4.84
N VAL A 13 11.76 16.53 -5.43
CA VAL A 13 11.16 15.27 -5.89
C VAL A 13 11.06 15.26 -7.40
N ALA A 14 11.64 14.26 -8.06
CA ALA A 14 11.45 14.02 -9.49
C ALA A 14 10.51 12.83 -9.69
N ILE A 15 9.35 13.06 -10.31
CA ILE A 15 8.40 12.01 -10.68
C ILE A 15 8.58 11.70 -12.16
N VAL A 16 8.99 10.48 -12.48
CA VAL A 16 9.09 9.97 -13.84
C VAL A 16 7.91 9.07 -14.13
N ALA A 17 6.96 9.57 -14.92
CA ALA A 17 5.78 8.82 -15.33
C ALA A 17 5.98 8.18 -16.70
N LEU A 18 5.94 6.85 -16.75
CA LEU A 18 6.18 6.07 -17.96
C LEU A 18 4.87 5.40 -18.43
N PRO A 19 4.37 5.72 -19.64
CA PRO A 19 3.19 5.07 -20.20
C PRO A 19 3.33 3.54 -20.32
N PRO A 20 2.23 2.79 -20.12
CA PRO A 20 0.91 3.27 -19.70
C PRO A 20 0.91 3.65 -18.21
N VAL A 21 0.19 4.72 -17.89
CA VAL A 21 -0.02 5.21 -16.52
C VAL A 21 -1.37 5.91 -16.46
N SER A 22 -2.09 5.87 -15.34
CA SER A 22 -3.39 6.54 -15.17
C SER A 22 -3.33 7.63 -14.10
N MET A 23 -4.39 8.45 -14.02
CA MET A 23 -4.56 9.40 -12.91
C MET A 23 -4.51 8.71 -11.54
N SER A 24 -5.04 7.50 -11.42
CA SER A 24 -4.99 6.75 -10.14
C SER A 24 -3.60 6.23 -9.79
N GLY A 25 -2.70 6.12 -10.77
CA GLY A 25 -1.30 5.77 -10.54
C GLY A 25 -0.46 6.95 -10.05
N VAL A 26 -0.70 8.14 -10.59
CA VAL A 26 0.12 9.35 -10.31
C VAL A 26 -0.51 10.30 -9.29
N GLY A 27 -1.83 10.42 -9.29
CA GLY A 27 -2.60 11.33 -8.44
C GLY A 27 -2.27 11.17 -6.96
N PRO A 28 -2.31 9.94 -6.39
CA PRO A 28 -1.95 9.72 -4.99
C PRO A 28 -0.57 10.23 -4.58
N ILE A 29 0.40 10.24 -5.50
CA ILE A 29 1.76 10.73 -5.26
C ILE A 29 1.73 12.25 -5.16
N VAL A 30 1.12 12.89 -6.16
CA VAL A 30 1.06 14.36 -6.28
C VAL A 30 0.20 14.96 -5.17
N ASP A 31 -0.97 14.39 -4.93
CA ASP A 31 -1.94 14.87 -3.94
C ASP A 31 -1.35 14.79 -2.53
N ALA A 32 -0.69 13.68 -2.18
CA ALA A 32 -0.07 13.54 -0.86
C ALA A 32 1.04 14.58 -0.61
N LEU A 33 1.90 14.83 -1.61
CA LEU A 33 2.99 15.81 -1.48
C LEU A 33 2.47 17.25 -1.46
N ASN A 34 1.45 17.57 -2.26
CA ASN A 34 0.82 18.89 -2.27
C ASN A 34 0.06 19.15 -0.98
N LEU A 35 -0.73 18.18 -0.50
CA LEU A 35 -1.43 18.30 0.77
C LEU A 35 -0.45 18.43 1.94
N ALA A 36 0.69 17.72 1.93
CA ALA A 36 1.72 17.91 2.94
C ALA A 36 2.18 19.37 3.01
N ASN A 37 2.44 20.01 1.86
CA ASN A 37 2.82 21.42 1.81
C ASN A 37 1.69 22.34 2.29
N GLU A 38 0.46 22.09 1.85
CA GLU A 38 -0.72 22.91 2.19
C GLU A 38 -1.03 22.86 3.70
N ILE A 39 -1.04 21.65 4.26
CA ILE A 39 -1.43 21.36 5.64
C ILE A 39 -0.35 21.80 6.65
N ASP A 40 0.93 21.71 6.28
CA ASP A 40 2.06 22.20 7.08
C ASP A 40 2.31 23.72 6.90
N GLY A 41 1.90 24.29 5.76
CA GLY A 41 2.08 25.71 5.45
C GLY A 41 3.49 26.09 4.95
N ARG A 42 4.38 25.11 4.75
CA ARG A 42 5.73 25.29 4.19
C ARG A 42 5.91 24.47 2.92
N ALA A 43 6.87 24.85 2.10
CA ALA A 43 7.30 24.04 0.96
C ALA A 43 8.20 22.88 1.43
N LEU A 44 7.61 21.82 1.98
CA LEU A 44 8.30 20.59 2.37
C LEU A 44 8.84 19.85 1.14
N TYR A 45 8.03 19.78 0.08
CA TYR A 45 8.36 19.13 -1.18
C TYR A 45 8.26 20.09 -2.37
N ARG A 46 9.21 19.98 -3.31
CA ARG A 46 9.10 20.59 -4.63
C ARG A 46 9.13 19.50 -5.69
N VAL A 47 8.03 19.35 -6.41
CA VAL A 47 7.84 18.29 -7.41
C VAL A 47 8.24 18.81 -8.79
N GLN A 48 8.99 18.00 -9.53
CA GLN A 48 9.23 18.12 -10.95
C GLN A 48 8.72 16.84 -11.63
N VAL A 49 7.84 16.99 -12.62
CA VAL A 49 7.32 15.89 -13.43
C VAL A 49 8.17 15.74 -14.68
N CYS A 50 8.73 14.55 -14.88
CA CYS A 50 9.53 14.21 -16.03
C CYS A 50 8.85 13.12 -16.86
N SER A 51 8.84 13.28 -18.18
CA SER A 51 8.60 12.18 -19.11
C SER A 51 9.92 11.71 -19.71
N TRP A 52 9.93 10.58 -20.40
CA TRP A 52 11.17 10.07 -20.99
C TRP A 52 11.67 10.95 -22.17
N ASP A 53 10.80 11.71 -22.84
CA ASP A 53 11.10 12.55 -24.00
C ASP A 53 10.79 14.05 -23.81
N GLY A 54 10.28 14.45 -22.65
CA GLY A 54 9.87 15.82 -22.33
C GLY A 54 8.51 16.22 -22.87
N ARG A 55 7.79 15.31 -23.54
CA ARG A 55 6.41 15.56 -23.98
C ARG A 55 5.42 15.24 -22.87
N ALA A 56 4.19 15.74 -23.02
CA ALA A 56 3.10 15.39 -22.11
C ALA A 56 2.91 13.87 -22.03
N VAL A 57 2.64 13.38 -20.82
CA VAL A 57 2.47 11.96 -20.55
C VAL A 57 1.01 11.58 -20.84
N PRO A 58 0.75 10.66 -21.80
CA PRO A 58 -0.61 10.19 -22.04
C PRO A 58 -1.08 9.34 -20.86
N LEU A 59 -2.22 9.72 -20.29
CA LEU A 59 -2.85 8.98 -19.20
C LEU A 59 -3.92 8.02 -19.75
N ALA A 60 -4.03 6.84 -19.13
CA ALA A 60 -5.15 5.94 -19.36
C ALA A 60 -6.46 6.68 -19.03
N GLY A 61 -7.40 6.70 -19.97
CA GLY A 61 -8.61 7.52 -19.90
C GLY A 61 -8.61 8.74 -20.83
N GLY A 62 -7.51 8.99 -21.56
CA GLY A 62 -7.45 9.99 -22.63
C GLY A 62 -6.97 11.38 -22.20
N ALA A 63 -6.76 11.60 -20.90
CA ALA A 63 -6.12 12.81 -20.39
C ALA A 63 -4.62 12.86 -20.72
N GLN A 64 -4.03 14.04 -20.58
CA GLN A 64 -2.60 14.27 -20.73
C GLN A 64 -2.09 14.94 -19.45
N TRP A 65 -0.94 14.50 -18.95
CA TRP A 65 -0.27 15.14 -17.82
C TRP A 65 0.94 15.93 -18.33
N PRO A 66 1.01 17.26 -18.15
CA PRO A 66 2.19 18.04 -18.52
C PRO A 66 3.46 17.50 -17.86
N ALA A 67 4.53 17.41 -18.65
CA ALA A 67 5.88 17.18 -18.17
C ALA A 67 6.63 18.51 -18.13
N ASP A 68 7.39 18.74 -17.06
CA ASP A 68 8.25 19.92 -16.91
C ASP A 68 9.54 19.78 -17.72
N ALA A 69 10.03 18.54 -17.91
CA ALA A 69 11.26 18.24 -18.63
C ALA A 69 11.33 16.79 -19.13
N ALA A 70 12.28 16.53 -20.02
CA ALA A 70 12.72 15.17 -20.33
C ALA A 70 13.61 14.63 -19.21
N PHE A 71 13.41 13.36 -18.83
CA PHE A 71 14.28 12.67 -17.89
C PHE A 71 15.62 12.36 -18.55
N GLY A 72 16.72 12.70 -17.86
CA GLY A 72 18.07 12.45 -18.34
C GLY A 72 19.10 12.72 -17.25
N ASP A 73 20.38 12.62 -17.62
CA ASP A 73 21.50 12.70 -16.68
C ASP A 73 21.59 14.00 -15.88
N ALA A 74 20.95 15.08 -16.36
CA ALA A 74 20.93 16.38 -15.69
C ALA A 74 19.95 16.46 -14.50
N VAL A 75 18.99 15.54 -14.39
CA VAL A 75 17.99 15.54 -13.32
C VAL A 75 18.68 15.41 -11.96
N SER A 76 18.45 16.35 -11.04
CA SER A 76 19.01 16.31 -9.70
C SER A 76 17.90 16.46 -8.67
N CYS A 77 17.70 15.43 -7.86
CA CYS A 77 16.63 15.38 -6.87
C CYS A 77 17.09 14.66 -5.61
N ASP A 78 16.42 14.93 -4.50
CA ASP A 78 16.59 14.20 -3.24
C ASP A 78 15.79 12.89 -3.26
N TRP A 79 14.65 12.87 -3.97
CA TRP A 79 13.77 11.71 -4.13
C TRP A 79 13.37 11.51 -5.59
N LEU A 80 13.73 10.37 -6.18
CA LEU A 80 13.32 9.94 -7.52
C LEU A 80 12.19 8.92 -7.42
N ILE A 81 11.07 9.17 -8.09
CA ILE A 81 9.92 8.25 -8.13
C ILE A 81 9.67 7.83 -9.58
N ILE A 82 9.77 6.54 -9.87
CA ILE A 82 9.39 5.96 -11.16
C ILE A 82 8.02 5.32 -11.03
N VAL A 83 7.08 5.73 -11.86
CA VAL A 83 5.70 5.21 -11.85
C VAL A 83 5.28 4.78 -13.24
N SER A 84 4.75 3.56 -13.32
CA SER A 84 4.22 2.97 -14.54
C SER A 84 3.23 1.87 -14.17
N GLU A 85 2.14 1.72 -14.92
CA GLU A 85 1.13 0.69 -14.66
C GLU A 85 1.40 -0.60 -15.43
N ARG A 86 2.25 -0.57 -16.45
CA ARG A 86 2.69 -1.75 -17.18
C ARG A 86 4.10 -1.56 -17.69
N PHE A 87 4.89 -2.62 -17.64
CA PHE A 87 6.14 -2.60 -18.38
C PHE A 87 5.86 -2.58 -19.88
N GLN A 88 6.27 -1.51 -20.55
CA GLN A 88 6.18 -1.37 -22.00
C GLN A 88 7.42 -0.64 -22.52
N GLN A 89 8.16 -1.28 -23.43
CA GLN A 89 9.31 -0.66 -24.06
C GLN A 89 8.89 0.47 -25.01
N PHE A 90 9.68 1.54 -25.02
CA PHE A 90 9.62 2.64 -25.98
C PHE A 90 10.95 2.72 -26.74
N ALA A 91 11.01 3.45 -27.85
CA ALA A 91 12.14 3.40 -28.78
C ALA A 91 13.53 3.56 -28.11
N ASP A 92 13.67 4.52 -27.19
CA ASP A 92 14.94 4.87 -26.55
C ASP A 92 15.10 4.33 -25.12
N TYR A 93 14.39 3.26 -24.77
CA TYR A 93 14.37 2.74 -23.41
C TYR A 93 15.76 2.37 -22.85
N ARG A 94 16.73 2.01 -23.70
CA ARG A 94 18.10 1.69 -23.27
C ARG A 94 18.88 2.94 -22.82
N LEU A 95 18.71 4.06 -23.52
CA LEU A 95 19.29 5.34 -23.11
C LEU A 95 18.67 5.80 -21.79
N PHE A 96 17.34 5.67 -21.69
CA PHE A 96 16.63 5.93 -20.45
C PHE A 96 17.16 5.07 -19.29
N LEU A 97 17.35 3.77 -19.47
CA LEU A 97 17.89 2.87 -18.43
C LEU A 97 19.32 3.27 -18.02
N ALA A 98 20.17 3.68 -18.96
CA ALA A 98 21.51 4.14 -18.67
C ALA A 98 21.49 5.41 -17.81
N SER A 99 20.62 6.37 -18.14
CA SER A 99 20.41 7.57 -17.32
C SER A 99 19.78 7.26 -15.96
N LEU A 100 18.77 6.38 -15.92
CA LEU A 100 18.14 5.94 -14.68
C LEU A 100 19.15 5.27 -13.74
N SER A 101 20.09 4.50 -14.29
CA SER A 101 21.16 3.90 -13.51
C SER A 101 22.08 4.95 -12.87
N ARG A 102 22.54 5.94 -13.65
CA ARG A 102 23.42 7.02 -13.17
C ARG A 102 22.73 7.96 -12.18
N VAL A 103 21.51 8.39 -12.48
CA VAL A 103 20.72 9.26 -11.60
C VAL A 103 20.38 8.50 -10.32
N GLY A 104 19.89 7.27 -10.43
CA GLY A 104 19.53 6.44 -9.27
C GLY A 104 20.71 6.15 -8.32
N GLN A 105 21.93 6.03 -8.83
CA GLN A 105 23.14 5.86 -7.99
C GLN A 105 23.46 7.08 -7.11
N ARG A 106 23.12 8.30 -7.57
CA ARG A 106 23.44 9.54 -6.85
C ARG A 106 22.24 10.17 -6.13
N THR A 107 21.03 9.64 -6.33
CA THR A 107 19.82 10.11 -5.66
C THR A 107 19.70 9.46 -4.26
N PRO A 108 19.52 10.24 -3.18
CA PRO A 108 19.39 9.72 -1.82
C PRO A 108 18.26 8.72 -1.60
N LEU A 109 17.12 8.89 -2.27
CA LEU A 109 16.00 7.96 -2.21
C LEU A 109 15.44 7.67 -3.61
N VAL A 110 15.36 6.40 -3.98
CA VAL A 110 14.79 5.96 -5.26
C VAL A 110 13.61 5.02 -5.03
N THR A 111 12.46 5.37 -5.61
CA THR A 111 11.20 4.65 -5.45
C THR A 111 10.67 4.12 -6.78
N GLY A 112 10.29 2.85 -6.80
CA GLY A 112 9.53 2.25 -7.90
C GLY A 112 8.09 1.99 -7.47
N ILE A 113 7.11 2.48 -8.22
CA ILE A 113 5.69 2.27 -7.93
C ILE A 113 5.06 1.46 -9.07
N HIS A 114 4.38 0.38 -8.69
CA HIS A 114 3.78 -0.59 -9.61
C HIS A 114 4.84 -1.15 -10.58
N HIS A 115 4.70 -0.96 -11.89
CA HIS A 115 5.72 -1.38 -12.86
C HIS A 115 6.93 -0.43 -12.95
N GLY A 116 6.95 0.68 -12.22
CA GLY A 116 8.17 1.45 -12.00
C GLY A 116 9.30 0.62 -11.36
N VAL A 117 8.95 -0.41 -10.59
CA VAL A 117 9.90 -1.34 -9.97
C VAL A 117 10.69 -2.13 -11.03
N TRP A 118 10.06 -2.47 -12.16
CA TRP A 118 10.72 -3.17 -13.28
C TRP A 118 11.82 -2.32 -13.92
N TRP A 119 11.55 -1.04 -14.13
CA TRP A 119 12.53 -0.09 -14.68
C TRP A 119 13.74 0.07 -13.75
N LEU A 120 13.50 0.15 -12.44
CA LEU A 120 14.58 0.21 -11.46
C LEU A 120 15.41 -1.09 -11.41
N ALA A 121 14.75 -2.25 -11.47
CA ALA A 121 15.45 -3.54 -11.51
C ALA A 121 16.34 -3.67 -12.74
N MET A 122 15.82 -3.31 -13.92
CA MET A 122 16.57 -3.29 -15.18
C MET A 122 17.73 -2.30 -15.18
N ALA A 123 17.60 -1.17 -14.47
CA ALA A 123 18.68 -0.19 -14.28
C ALA A 123 19.71 -0.60 -13.21
N GLY A 124 19.56 -1.80 -12.62
CA GLY A 124 20.46 -2.34 -11.61
C GLY A 124 20.28 -1.76 -10.20
N GLN A 125 19.18 -1.03 -9.96
CA GLN A 125 18.97 -0.27 -8.72
C GLN A 125 18.45 -1.10 -7.54
N LEU A 126 18.03 -2.35 -7.78
CA LEU A 126 17.32 -3.18 -6.79
C LEU A 126 18.04 -4.48 -6.41
N SER A 127 19.26 -4.70 -6.92
CA SER A 127 20.06 -5.89 -6.59
C SER A 127 20.42 -5.90 -5.10
N GLY A 128 20.01 -6.95 -4.39
CA GLY A 128 20.23 -7.12 -2.94
C GLY A 128 19.27 -6.30 -2.07
N TYR A 129 18.21 -5.72 -2.63
CA TYR A 129 17.19 -5.00 -1.88
C TYR A 129 15.94 -5.85 -1.70
N ARG A 130 15.24 -5.63 -0.59
CA ARG A 130 13.87 -6.09 -0.41
C ARG A 130 12.93 -5.26 -1.28
N VAL A 131 12.09 -5.92 -2.06
CA VAL A 131 11.20 -5.25 -3.02
C VAL A 131 9.78 -5.78 -2.97
N SER A 132 8.83 -4.86 -2.96
CA SER A 132 7.41 -5.11 -3.21
C SER A 132 7.13 -4.90 -4.69
N VAL A 133 6.45 -5.87 -5.30
CA VAL A 133 5.99 -5.80 -6.69
C VAL A 133 4.50 -6.10 -6.73
N ASN A 134 3.82 -5.61 -7.77
CA ASN A 134 2.41 -5.94 -7.94
C ASN A 134 2.21 -7.47 -8.03
N TRP A 135 1.18 -7.98 -7.36
CA TRP A 135 0.85 -9.41 -7.35
C TRP A 135 0.77 -10.02 -8.76
N GLU A 136 0.32 -9.27 -9.77
CA GLU A 136 0.17 -9.76 -11.15
C GLU A 136 1.50 -10.19 -11.75
N THR A 137 2.60 -9.53 -11.37
CA THR A 137 3.93 -9.77 -11.92
C THR A 137 4.92 -10.35 -10.92
N TYR A 138 4.45 -10.78 -9.74
CA TYR A 138 5.30 -11.33 -8.68
C TYR A 138 6.21 -12.45 -9.17
N GLN A 139 5.63 -13.45 -9.84
CA GLN A 139 6.34 -14.65 -10.26
C GLN A 139 7.36 -14.32 -11.36
N GLN A 140 6.91 -13.63 -12.40
CA GLN A 140 7.76 -13.20 -13.52
C GLN A 140 8.92 -12.31 -13.06
N PHE A 141 8.67 -11.36 -12.16
CA PHE A 141 9.71 -10.48 -11.63
C PHE A 141 10.72 -11.27 -10.79
N SER A 142 10.25 -12.19 -9.94
CA SER A 142 11.12 -13.01 -9.08
C SER A 142 12.07 -13.90 -9.89
N GLU A 143 11.58 -14.46 -11.00
CA GLU A 143 12.38 -15.27 -11.92
C GLU A 143 13.40 -14.42 -12.69
N GLN A 144 13.00 -13.23 -13.16
CA GLN A 144 13.87 -12.39 -13.98
C GLN A 144 14.95 -11.66 -13.16
N PHE A 145 14.66 -11.29 -11.91
CA PHE A 145 15.52 -10.47 -11.07
C PHE A 145 15.91 -11.19 -9.78
N GLU A 146 16.55 -12.36 -9.91
CA GLU A 146 16.93 -13.27 -8.82
C GLU A 146 17.76 -12.62 -7.69
N ARG A 147 18.45 -11.51 -7.98
CA ARG A 147 19.24 -10.76 -6.99
C ARG A 147 18.37 -9.87 -6.09
N SER A 148 17.11 -9.61 -6.44
CA SER A 148 16.18 -8.84 -5.64
C SER A 148 15.43 -9.77 -4.67
N ILE A 149 15.23 -9.35 -3.43
CA ILE A 149 14.52 -10.13 -2.42
C ILE A 149 13.03 -9.75 -2.50
N VAL A 150 12.26 -10.48 -3.31
CA VAL A 150 10.86 -10.12 -3.59
C VAL A 150 9.92 -10.54 -2.46
N THR A 151 9.08 -9.61 -1.99
CA THR A 151 8.16 -9.80 -0.86
C THR A 151 6.70 -9.62 -1.31
N GLN A 152 5.77 -10.14 -0.51
CA GLN A 152 4.32 -10.02 -0.77
C GLN A 152 3.68 -8.79 -0.11
N GLN A 153 4.50 -7.87 0.39
CA GLN A 153 4.04 -6.68 1.09
C GLN A 153 3.46 -5.65 0.13
N ILE A 154 2.61 -4.75 0.62
CA ILE A 154 2.04 -3.66 -0.18
C ILE A 154 3.08 -2.61 -0.58
N PHE A 155 4.11 -2.42 0.26
CA PHE A 155 5.32 -1.67 -0.07
C PHE A 155 6.51 -2.16 0.77
N GLU A 156 7.73 -1.90 0.32
CA GLU A 156 8.98 -2.13 1.05
C GLU A 156 9.81 -0.85 1.05
N ILE A 157 10.41 -0.52 2.19
CA ILE A 157 11.39 0.56 2.33
C ILE A 157 12.66 -0.08 2.89
N ASP A 158 13.67 -0.25 2.04
CA ASP A 158 14.94 -0.88 2.37
C ASP A 158 16.10 0.09 2.06
N ARG A 159 16.69 0.65 3.14
CA ARG A 159 17.77 1.64 3.09
C ARG A 159 17.40 2.87 2.26
N ASP A 160 18.02 3.03 1.09
CA ASP A 160 17.90 4.12 0.12
C ASP A 160 17.02 3.74 -1.08
N ARG A 161 16.31 2.60 -1.01
CA ARG A 161 15.34 2.16 -2.01
C ARG A 161 13.98 1.94 -1.38
N ALA A 162 12.94 2.30 -2.12
CA ALA A 162 11.57 1.97 -1.77
C ALA A 162 10.82 1.42 -2.98
N THR A 163 9.87 0.54 -2.72
CA THR A 163 9.04 -0.05 -3.79
C THR A 163 7.61 -0.21 -3.28
N CYS A 164 6.64 0.00 -4.16
CA CYS A 164 5.22 -0.10 -3.82
C CYS A 164 4.48 -0.85 -4.92
N ALA A 165 3.56 -1.74 -4.53
CA ALA A 165 2.76 -2.54 -5.45
C ALA A 165 1.82 -1.72 -6.34
N GLY A 166 1.55 -0.47 -5.97
CA GLY A 166 0.67 0.45 -6.69
C GLY A 166 -0.79 0.43 -6.24
N GLY A 167 -1.64 1.13 -7.00
CA GLY A 167 -3.06 1.29 -6.68
C GLY A 167 -3.24 1.99 -5.32
N GLN A 168 -4.13 1.48 -4.48
CA GLN A 168 -4.38 2.07 -3.16
C GLN A 168 -3.14 2.00 -2.24
N ALA A 169 -2.23 1.04 -2.45
CA ALA A 169 -1.00 0.95 -1.65
C ALA A 169 -0.09 2.16 -1.85
N THR A 170 -0.25 2.89 -2.96
CA THR A 170 0.46 4.14 -3.19
C THR A 170 0.09 5.18 -2.13
N VAL A 171 -1.18 5.29 -1.75
CA VAL A 171 -1.61 6.24 -0.70
C VAL A 171 -0.97 5.87 0.64
N ASP A 172 -1.06 4.59 1.05
CA ASP A 172 -0.44 4.12 2.28
C ASP A 172 1.08 4.36 2.30
N PHE A 173 1.75 4.08 1.17
CA PHE A 173 3.18 4.29 1.02
C PHE A 173 3.56 5.78 1.16
N MET A 174 2.85 6.67 0.47
CA MET A 174 3.14 8.11 0.52
C MET A 174 2.93 8.67 1.94
N LEU A 175 1.87 8.24 2.62
CA LEU A 175 1.59 8.66 4.00
C LEU A 175 2.61 8.09 4.99
N ALA A 176 3.07 6.86 4.78
CA ALA A 176 4.15 6.27 5.59
C ALA A 176 5.48 7.03 5.40
N MET A 177 5.80 7.46 4.17
CA MET A 177 6.99 8.26 3.88
C MET A 177 6.91 9.64 4.54
N ILE A 178 5.80 10.35 4.35
CA ILE A 178 5.58 11.68 4.95
C ILE A 178 5.59 11.58 6.48
N GLY A 179 4.93 10.57 7.05
CA GLY A 179 4.91 10.35 8.49
C GLY A 179 6.29 10.06 9.08
N ARG A 180 7.15 9.35 8.34
CA ARG A 180 8.54 9.09 8.73
C ARG A 180 9.41 10.36 8.70
N GLU A 181 9.18 11.26 7.75
CA GLU A 181 9.99 12.48 7.56
C GLU A 181 9.52 13.67 8.41
N HIS A 182 8.20 13.83 8.55
CA HIS A 182 7.58 15.02 9.11
C HIS A 182 6.69 14.73 10.34
N GLY A 183 6.63 13.47 10.76
CA GLY A 183 5.88 13.03 11.94
C GLY A 183 4.48 12.52 11.60
N PRO A 184 3.94 11.63 12.46
CA PRO A 184 2.66 10.95 12.22
C PRO A 184 1.46 11.90 12.13
N GLU A 185 1.48 13.02 12.86
CA GLU A 185 0.39 14.01 12.89
C GLU A 185 0.11 14.61 11.50
N LEU A 186 1.14 14.90 10.71
CA LEU A 186 0.96 15.43 9.36
C LEU A 186 0.35 14.36 8.44
N ALA A 187 0.83 13.12 8.53
CA ALA A 187 0.30 12.01 7.75
C ALA A 187 -1.17 11.73 8.08
N GLU A 188 -1.58 11.80 9.35
CA GLU A 188 -2.97 11.64 9.78
C GLU A 188 -3.87 12.75 9.22
N ARG A 189 -3.45 14.02 9.28
CA ARG A 189 -4.22 15.14 8.72
C ARG A 189 -4.39 15.03 7.20
N ILE A 190 -3.37 14.55 6.49
CA ILE A 190 -3.47 14.27 5.05
C ILE A 190 -4.44 13.11 4.81
N ALA A 191 -4.35 12.03 5.60
CA ALA A 191 -5.25 10.88 5.51
C ALA A 191 -6.72 11.30 5.69
N ASP A 192 -7.02 12.13 6.68
CA ASP A 192 -8.35 12.67 6.94
C ASP A 192 -8.87 13.49 5.76
N THR A 193 -8.01 14.34 5.18
CA THR A 193 -8.36 15.17 4.01
C THR A 193 -8.65 14.32 2.77
N LEU A 194 -7.90 13.24 2.58
CA LEU A 194 -8.12 12.27 1.51
C LEU A 194 -9.27 11.29 1.79
N GLY A 195 -9.89 11.33 2.97
CA GLY A 195 -10.95 10.40 3.38
C GLY A 195 -10.48 8.96 3.60
N VAL A 196 -9.20 8.77 3.94
CA VAL A 196 -8.57 7.45 4.13
C VAL A 196 -8.81 6.97 5.57
N GLY A 197 -9.78 6.08 5.76
CA GLY A 197 -10.22 5.69 7.10
C GLY A 197 -9.27 4.79 7.91
N VAL A 198 -8.40 3.99 7.28
CA VAL A 198 -7.40 3.15 7.96
C VAL A 198 -6.13 3.05 7.12
N LEU A 199 -5.01 3.52 7.65
CA LEU A 199 -3.70 3.33 7.06
C LEU A 199 -3.22 1.89 7.25
N ARG A 200 -2.86 1.25 6.15
CA ARG A 200 -2.27 -0.10 6.17
C ARG A 200 -0.80 -0.01 6.54
N ALA A 201 -0.36 -0.89 7.42
CA ALA A 201 1.06 -1.01 7.72
C ALA A 201 1.81 -1.58 6.51
N GLY A 202 3.07 -1.22 6.32
CA GLY A 202 3.88 -1.76 5.21
C GLY A 202 3.99 -3.29 5.23
N GLU A 203 3.88 -3.90 6.40
CA GLU A 203 3.88 -5.36 6.60
C GLU A 203 2.56 -6.05 6.18
N GLU A 204 1.56 -5.29 5.75
CA GLU A 204 0.32 -5.85 5.25
C GLU A 204 0.54 -6.47 3.87
N ARG A 205 0.10 -7.73 3.73
CA ARG A 205 0.18 -8.44 2.45
C ARG A 205 -0.83 -7.86 1.47
N GLN A 206 -0.44 -7.81 0.20
CA GLN A 206 -1.37 -7.42 -0.86
C GLN A 206 -2.61 -8.32 -0.86
N ARG A 207 -3.78 -7.70 -1.01
CA ARG A 207 -5.00 -8.42 -1.35
C ARG A 207 -4.88 -8.81 -2.83
N ILE A 208 -4.59 -10.07 -3.09
CA ILE A 208 -4.63 -10.63 -4.43
C ILE A 208 -6.12 -10.74 -4.81
N PRO A 209 -6.61 -9.99 -5.81
CA PRO A 209 -7.95 -10.17 -6.32
C PRO A 209 -8.09 -11.63 -6.79
N PHE A 210 -9.27 -12.21 -6.62
CA PHE A 210 -9.60 -13.56 -7.11
C PHE A 210 -9.62 -13.67 -8.63
N VAL A 211 -8.88 -12.82 -9.35
CA VAL A 211 -8.85 -12.76 -10.80
C VAL A 211 -7.41 -12.47 -11.21
N THR A 212 -6.63 -13.53 -11.38
CA THR A 212 -5.32 -13.48 -12.05
C THR A 212 -5.49 -13.47 -13.57
N ALA A 213 -4.56 -12.77 -14.24
CA ALA A 213 -4.46 -12.41 -15.65
C ALA A 213 -4.71 -13.54 -16.70
N PRO A 214 -4.87 -13.21 -18.00
CA PRO A 214 -5.14 -14.19 -19.05
C PRO A 214 -3.90 -15.05 -19.34
N GLY A 215 -3.84 -16.25 -18.77
CA GLY A 215 -2.81 -17.24 -19.06
C GLY A 215 -2.80 -18.40 -18.07
N GLU A 216 -3.04 -18.12 -16.79
CA GLU A 216 -3.16 -19.13 -15.73
C GLU A 216 -4.50 -19.00 -15.01
N ARG A 217 -5.57 -19.01 -15.81
CA ARG A 217 -6.90 -19.16 -15.24
C ARG A 217 -7.02 -20.58 -14.74
N HIS A 218 -7.18 -20.76 -13.43
CA HIS A 218 -8.03 -21.84 -12.95
C HIS A 218 -9.33 -21.21 -12.44
N PRO A 219 -10.34 -20.98 -13.31
CA PRO A 219 -11.60 -20.32 -12.96
C PRO A 219 -12.20 -20.93 -11.69
N ARG A 220 -12.04 -22.25 -11.54
CA ARG A 220 -12.54 -23.02 -10.40
C ARG A 220 -11.88 -22.68 -9.06
N LEU A 221 -10.61 -22.27 -9.05
CA LEU A 221 -9.95 -21.79 -7.83
C LEU A 221 -10.53 -20.43 -7.42
N ASN A 222 -10.73 -19.54 -8.39
CA ASN A 222 -11.30 -18.22 -8.14
C ASN A 222 -12.75 -18.29 -7.68
N ASP A 223 -13.57 -19.10 -8.35
CA ASP A 223 -14.94 -19.39 -7.94
C ASP A 223 -14.96 -19.94 -6.51
N ALA A 224 -14.02 -20.83 -6.16
CA ALA A 224 -13.93 -21.43 -4.84
C ALA A 224 -13.61 -20.39 -3.76
N LEU A 225 -12.68 -19.49 -4.06
CA LEU A 225 -12.31 -18.43 -3.14
C LEU A 225 -13.42 -17.38 -2.98
N MET A 226 -14.15 -17.06 -4.06
CA MET A 226 -15.34 -16.19 -4.00
C MET A 226 -16.44 -16.80 -3.14
N LEU A 227 -16.69 -18.11 -3.28
CA LEU A 227 -17.63 -18.83 -2.42
C LEU A 227 -17.18 -18.78 -0.96
N MET A 228 -15.88 -18.93 -0.67
CA MET A 228 -15.35 -18.81 0.69
C MET A 228 -15.57 -17.40 1.27
N GLU A 229 -15.27 -16.33 0.52
CA GLU A 229 -15.48 -14.95 0.97
C GLU A 229 -16.95 -14.60 1.18
N ALA A 230 -17.85 -15.10 0.32
CA ALA A 230 -19.28 -14.85 0.42
C ALA A 230 -19.91 -15.58 1.62
N ASN A 231 -19.33 -16.70 2.06
CA ASN A 231 -19.88 -17.58 3.09
C ASN A 231 -19.00 -17.60 4.36
N ILE A 232 -18.67 -16.44 4.92
CA ILE A 232 -17.82 -16.37 6.13
C ILE A 232 -18.58 -16.72 7.40
N GLU A 233 -19.84 -16.30 7.49
CA GLU A 233 -20.72 -16.54 8.64
C GLU A 233 -21.19 -18.00 8.67
N ASP A 234 -21.57 -18.56 7.51
CA ASP A 234 -21.99 -19.95 7.36
C ASP A 234 -21.00 -20.70 6.43
N PRO A 235 -19.84 -21.15 6.95
CA PRO A 235 -18.77 -21.67 6.12
C PRO A 235 -19.12 -23.00 5.44
N LEU A 236 -18.94 -23.03 4.12
CA LEU A 236 -19.10 -24.23 3.31
C LEU A 236 -18.00 -25.27 3.58
N THR A 237 -18.32 -26.56 3.46
CA THR A 237 -17.27 -27.59 3.53
C THR A 237 -16.40 -27.58 2.28
N THR A 238 -15.21 -28.18 2.34
CA THR A 238 -14.36 -28.33 1.15
C THR A 238 -15.05 -29.13 0.05
N ASP A 239 -15.89 -30.09 0.41
CA ASP A 239 -16.66 -30.89 -0.55
C ASP A 239 -17.78 -30.05 -1.21
N ASP A 240 -18.48 -29.22 -0.44
CA ASP A 240 -19.49 -28.30 -0.99
C ASP A 240 -18.89 -27.32 -1.99
N ILE A 241 -17.74 -26.73 -1.63
CA ILE A 241 -17.03 -25.80 -2.51
C ILE A 241 -16.57 -26.52 -3.78
N ALA A 242 -16.02 -27.73 -3.67
CA ALA A 242 -15.61 -28.51 -4.83
C ALA A 242 -16.78 -28.82 -5.77
N ASN A 243 -17.94 -29.18 -5.20
CA ASN A 243 -19.17 -29.43 -5.96
C ASN A 243 -19.69 -28.17 -6.65
N LEU A 244 -19.78 -27.04 -5.94
CA LEU A 244 -20.27 -25.77 -6.48
C LEU A 244 -19.38 -25.22 -7.61
N VAL A 245 -18.07 -25.45 -7.53
CA VAL A 245 -17.13 -25.04 -8.58
C VAL A 245 -16.86 -26.13 -9.62
N GLY A 246 -17.60 -27.25 -9.58
CA GLY A 246 -17.56 -28.28 -10.62
C GLY A 246 -16.20 -28.98 -10.75
N VAL A 247 -15.52 -29.26 -9.64
CA VAL A 247 -14.27 -30.05 -9.61
C VAL A 247 -14.32 -31.11 -8.51
N SER A 248 -13.46 -32.12 -8.59
CA SER A 248 -13.30 -33.05 -7.46
C SER A 248 -12.60 -32.38 -6.28
N ARG A 249 -12.87 -32.85 -5.05
CA ARG A 249 -12.15 -32.42 -3.83
C ARG A 249 -10.62 -32.50 -4.01
N ARG A 250 -10.12 -33.60 -4.57
CA ARG A 250 -8.69 -33.80 -4.84
C ARG A 250 -8.13 -32.76 -5.81
N GLN A 251 -8.89 -32.39 -6.84
CA GLN A 251 -8.50 -31.33 -7.77
C GLN A 251 -8.48 -29.98 -7.05
N LEU A 252 -9.51 -29.67 -6.25
CA LEU A 252 -9.54 -28.44 -5.45
C LEU A 252 -8.33 -28.34 -4.50
N GLU A 253 -8.03 -29.40 -3.75
CA GLU A 253 -6.86 -29.45 -2.86
C GLU A 253 -5.54 -29.26 -3.62
N ARG A 254 -5.42 -29.85 -4.82
CA ARG A 254 -4.25 -29.66 -5.68
C ARG A 254 -4.10 -28.19 -6.10
N LEU A 255 -5.19 -27.54 -6.49
CA LEU A 255 -5.18 -26.12 -6.84
C LEU A 255 -4.74 -25.24 -5.67
N PHE A 256 -5.32 -25.47 -4.49
CA PHE A 256 -4.94 -24.73 -3.29
C PHE A 256 -3.47 -24.95 -2.90
N ARG A 257 -2.93 -26.17 -3.02
CA ARG A 257 -1.49 -26.40 -2.78
C ARG A 257 -0.60 -25.72 -3.82
N GLN A 258 -0.95 -25.87 -5.10
CA GLN A 258 -0.16 -25.36 -6.21
C GLN A 258 -0.09 -23.83 -6.20
N TYR A 259 -1.23 -23.16 -6.00
CA TYR A 259 -1.33 -21.71 -6.16
C TYR A 259 -1.30 -20.94 -4.84
N LEU A 260 -1.69 -21.56 -3.71
CA LEU A 260 -1.81 -20.88 -2.41
C LEU A 260 -0.96 -21.54 -1.31
N GLY A 261 -0.16 -22.55 -1.63
CA GLY A 261 0.72 -23.24 -0.68
C GLY A 261 0.01 -23.83 0.54
N SER A 262 -1.30 -24.06 0.47
CA SER A 262 -2.12 -24.42 1.63
C SER A 262 -3.24 -25.38 1.27
N MET A 263 -3.88 -25.99 2.28
CA MET A 263 -5.09 -26.79 2.09
C MET A 263 -6.33 -25.88 2.11
N PRO A 264 -7.40 -26.20 1.36
CA PRO A 264 -8.60 -25.37 1.29
C PRO A 264 -9.18 -25.00 2.67
N SER A 265 -9.29 -25.98 3.57
CA SER A 265 -9.79 -25.77 4.94
C SER A 265 -8.92 -24.81 5.76
N LYS A 266 -7.59 -24.94 5.66
CA LYS A 266 -6.63 -24.08 6.37
C LYS A 266 -6.66 -22.65 5.82
N TYR A 267 -6.75 -22.51 4.50
CA TYR A 267 -6.90 -21.20 3.86
C TYR A 267 -8.19 -20.52 4.31
N TYR A 268 -9.31 -21.24 4.27
CA TYR A 268 -10.62 -20.72 4.63
C TYR A 268 -10.71 -20.32 6.11
N LEU A 269 -10.17 -21.14 7.02
CA LEU A 269 -10.02 -20.76 8.43
C LEU A 269 -9.23 -19.45 8.56
N GLY A 270 -8.17 -19.31 7.77
CA GLY A 270 -7.37 -18.11 7.77
C GLY A 270 -8.12 -16.85 7.31
N LEU A 271 -8.90 -16.97 6.25
CA LEU A 271 -9.75 -15.90 5.73
C LEU A 271 -10.74 -15.42 6.80
N ARG A 272 -11.39 -16.38 7.49
CA ARG A 272 -12.34 -16.11 8.59
C ARG A 272 -11.67 -15.42 9.77
N LEU A 273 -10.48 -15.85 10.17
CA LEU A 273 -9.71 -15.22 11.24
C LEU A 273 -9.23 -13.81 10.86
N SER A 274 -8.82 -13.59 9.61
CA SER A 274 -8.46 -12.25 9.11
C SER A 274 -9.67 -11.31 9.15
N LYS A 275 -10.86 -11.76 8.72
CA LYS A 275 -12.11 -10.98 8.83
C LYS A 275 -12.45 -10.66 10.28
N ALA A 276 -12.28 -11.63 11.19
CA ALA A 276 -12.51 -11.44 12.62
C ALA A 276 -11.58 -10.37 13.20
N ARG A 277 -10.30 -10.38 12.84
CA ARG A 277 -9.33 -9.35 13.25
C ARG A 277 -9.73 -7.95 12.81
N THR A 278 -10.15 -7.80 11.54
CA THR A 278 -10.69 -6.53 11.05
C THR A 278 -11.90 -6.07 11.86
N GLN A 279 -12.83 -6.95 12.20
CA GLN A 279 -14.00 -6.59 13.03
C GLN A 279 -13.63 -6.27 14.48
N LEU A 280 -12.64 -6.96 15.05
CA LEU A 280 -12.16 -6.72 16.41
C LEU A 280 -11.58 -5.32 16.57
N GLN A 281 -10.89 -4.85 15.52
CA GLN A 281 -10.26 -3.55 15.43
C GLN A 281 -11.27 -2.45 15.08
N ARG A 282 -12.18 -2.69 14.11
CA ARG A 282 -13.02 -1.62 13.55
C ARG A 282 -14.41 -1.48 14.18
N THR A 283 -14.79 -2.35 15.11
CA THR A 283 -16.15 -2.34 15.68
C THR A 283 -16.15 -2.55 17.19
N SER A 284 -17.21 -2.08 17.86
CA SER A 284 -17.46 -2.30 19.29
C SER A 284 -18.15 -3.64 19.60
N LYS A 285 -18.36 -4.51 18.59
CA LYS A 285 -19.00 -5.82 18.78
C LYS A 285 -18.24 -6.68 19.80
N SER A 286 -18.93 -7.49 20.57
CA SER A 286 -18.28 -8.39 21.53
C SER A 286 -17.47 -9.47 20.80
N VAL A 287 -16.46 -10.03 21.47
CA VAL A 287 -15.66 -11.15 20.93
C VAL A 287 -16.55 -12.33 20.54
N VAL A 288 -17.63 -12.57 21.30
CA VAL A 288 -18.61 -13.63 21.03
C VAL A 288 -19.40 -13.32 19.76
N GLN A 289 -19.87 -12.08 19.57
CA GLN A 289 -20.57 -11.68 18.36
C GLN A 289 -19.70 -11.79 17.11
N ILE A 290 -18.42 -11.41 17.22
CA ILE A 290 -17.46 -11.51 16.10
C ILE A 290 -17.14 -12.97 15.77
N SER A 291 -16.97 -13.80 16.80
CA SER A 291 -16.79 -15.25 16.65
C SER A 291 -17.93 -15.86 15.83
N LEU A 292 -19.18 -15.56 16.20
CA LEU A 292 -20.37 -16.05 15.50
C LEU A 292 -20.45 -15.50 14.06
N ALA A 293 -20.24 -14.20 13.87
CA ALA A 293 -20.25 -13.56 12.54
C ALA A 293 -19.12 -14.05 11.61
N CYS A 294 -18.13 -14.77 12.14
CA CYS A 294 -17.06 -15.42 11.37
C CYS A 294 -17.21 -16.94 11.35
N GLY A 295 -18.40 -17.46 11.65
CA GLY A 295 -18.80 -18.86 11.52
C GLY A 295 -18.21 -19.81 12.55
N PHE A 296 -17.74 -19.31 13.70
CA PHE A 296 -17.24 -20.16 14.77
C PHE A 296 -18.37 -20.54 15.71
N SER A 297 -18.56 -21.85 15.89
CA SER A 297 -19.57 -22.43 16.79
C SER A 297 -19.26 -22.24 18.28
N SER A 298 -18.02 -21.93 18.64
CA SER A 298 -17.65 -21.62 20.02
C SER A 298 -16.56 -20.54 20.12
N ALA A 299 -16.70 -19.67 21.11
CA ALA A 299 -15.72 -18.62 21.41
C ALA A 299 -14.37 -19.19 21.87
N ALA A 300 -14.36 -20.38 22.47
CA ALA A 300 -13.14 -21.08 22.88
C ALA A 300 -12.34 -21.56 21.66
N HIS A 301 -12.99 -22.20 20.69
CA HIS A 301 -12.36 -22.62 19.44
C HIS A 301 -11.84 -21.40 18.66
N PHE A 302 -12.64 -20.34 18.57
CA PHE A 302 -12.22 -19.08 17.96
C PHE A 302 -10.96 -18.51 18.62
N SER A 303 -10.95 -18.37 19.95
CA SER A 303 -9.84 -17.76 20.67
C SER A 303 -8.54 -18.57 20.52
N ASN A 304 -8.62 -19.90 20.50
CA ASN A 304 -7.47 -20.77 20.27
C ASN A 304 -6.93 -20.63 18.84
N ALA A 305 -7.79 -20.74 17.83
CA ALA A 305 -7.38 -20.60 16.43
C ALA A 305 -6.84 -19.20 16.12
N TYR A 306 -7.38 -18.16 16.77
CA TYR A 306 -6.90 -16.79 16.67
C TYR A 306 -5.50 -16.64 17.24
N ARG A 307 -5.27 -17.14 18.46
CA ARG A 307 -3.97 -17.09 19.12
C ARG A 307 -2.92 -17.88 18.36
N GLU A 308 -3.27 -19.05 17.81
CA GLU A 308 -2.36 -19.83 16.97
C GLU A 308 -1.93 -19.08 15.70
N ARG A 309 -2.82 -18.26 15.13
CA ARG A 309 -2.53 -17.51 13.90
C ARG A 309 -1.81 -16.18 14.13
N PHE A 310 -2.14 -15.47 15.21
CA PHE A 310 -1.70 -14.09 15.43
C PHE A 310 -0.83 -13.90 16.68
N ASP A 311 -0.57 -14.98 17.42
CA ASP A 311 0.24 -14.99 18.65
C ASP A 311 -0.28 -14.10 19.80
N VAL A 312 -1.55 -13.67 19.70
CA VAL A 312 -2.24 -12.85 20.71
C VAL A 312 -3.69 -13.30 20.82
N THR A 313 -4.34 -13.09 21.97
CA THR A 313 -5.78 -13.36 22.09
C THR A 313 -6.62 -12.27 21.42
N PRO A 314 -7.88 -12.56 21.01
CA PRO A 314 -8.77 -11.55 20.43
C PRO A 314 -8.97 -10.30 21.30
N ARG A 315 -9.00 -10.46 22.63
CA ARG A 315 -9.15 -9.36 23.58
C ARG A 315 -7.89 -8.51 23.67
N GLU A 316 -6.73 -9.16 23.72
CA GLU A 316 -5.44 -8.48 23.74
C GLU A 316 -5.19 -7.73 22.44
N ASP A 317 -5.49 -8.32 21.28
CA ASP A 317 -5.31 -7.65 20.00
C ASP A 317 -6.18 -6.39 19.87
N ARG A 318 -7.44 -6.45 20.34
CA ARG A 318 -8.30 -5.27 20.43
C ARG A 318 -7.71 -4.21 21.37
N ARG A 319 -7.30 -4.61 22.58
CA ARG A 319 -6.73 -3.68 23.56
C ARG A 319 -5.47 -3.02 23.00
N ASN A 320 -4.54 -3.80 22.45
CA ASN A 320 -3.31 -3.32 21.84
C ASN A 320 -3.59 -2.37 20.67
N TRP A 321 -4.65 -2.61 19.90
CA TRP A 321 -5.08 -1.71 18.84
C TRP A 321 -5.66 -0.41 19.39
N ILE A 322 -6.53 -0.46 20.39
CA ILE A 322 -7.07 0.72 21.06
C ILE A 322 -5.93 1.52 21.69
N ASP A 323 -5.01 0.89 22.42
CA ASP A 323 -3.87 1.54 23.07
C ASP A 323 -2.91 2.18 22.06
N LYS A 324 -2.77 1.59 20.86
CA LYS A 324 -2.03 2.24 19.76
C LYS A 324 -2.74 3.49 19.24
N GLN A 325 -4.07 3.51 19.24
CA GLN A 325 -4.85 4.68 18.83
C GLN A 325 -4.94 5.75 19.92
N THR A 326 -5.21 5.36 21.17
CA THR A 326 -5.35 6.27 22.31
C THR A 326 -4.01 6.71 22.88
N GLY A 327 -2.95 5.91 22.76
CA GLY A 327 -1.57 6.31 23.07
C GLY A 327 -1.03 7.35 22.09
N ALA A 328 -1.52 7.37 20.85
CA ALA A 328 -1.31 8.46 19.90
C ALA A 328 -2.14 9.71 20.29
N SER A 329 -3.37 9.54 20.78
CA SER A 329 -4.23 10.66 21.20
C SER A 329 -3.96 11.22 22.61
N GLY A 330 -3.38 10.44 23.52
CA GLY A 330 -3.28 10.73 24.96
C GLY A 330 -2.12 11.63 25.38
N ALA A 331 -1.10 11.79 24.53
CA ALA A 331 -0.06 12.78 24.74
C ALA A 331 -0.53 14.23 24.43
N ALA A 332 -1.71 14.39 23.81
CA ALA A 332 -2.27 15.69 23.43
C ALA A 332 -3.30 16.25 24.43
N ALA A 333 -3.60 15.55 25.53
CA ALA A 333 -4.56 16.01 26.53
C ALA A 333 -3.85 16.59 27.76
N SER A 334 -3.22 17.76 27.62
CA SER A 334 -2.87 18.63 28.77
C SER A 334 -3.54 19.99 28.65
N GLU A 335 -4.57 20.15 29.49
CA GLU A 335 -5.28 21.35 29.97
C GLU A 335 -5.99 22.30 28.97
N PRO A 336 -7.29 22.59 29.21
CA PRO A 336 -7.99 23.66 28.50
C PRO A 336 -7.51 25.02 29.00
N ARG A 337 -6.97 25.86 28.10
CA ARG A 337 -6.65 27.26 28.42
C ARG A 337 -7.95 28.07 28.59
N PRO A 338 -8.05 28.97 29.59
CA PRO A 338 -9.25 29.77 29.83
C PRO A 338 -9.51 30.76 28.69
N GLY A 339 -10.79 31.01 28.43
CA GLY A 339 -11.31 31.69 27.25
C GLY A 339 -10.78 33.09 26.95
N ALA A 340 -10.62 33.36 25.66
CA ALA A 340 -10.66 34.70 25.11
C ALA A 340 -12.12 35.01 24.71
N LEU A 341 -12.73 35.93 25.45
CA LEU A 341 -13.99 36.58 25.11
C LEU A 341 -13.87 37.21 23.71
N ILE A 342 -14.76 36.82 22.80
CA ILE A 342 -15.03 37.57 21.57
C ILE A 342 -15.94 38.73 21.97
N GLU A 343 -15.37 39.93 22.04
CA GLU A 343 -16.16 41.17 22.02
C GLU A 343 -16.88 41.26 20.66
N ARG A 344 -18.19 41.47 20.71
CA ARG A 344 -19.02 41.74 19.52
C ARG A 344 -18.88 43.22 19.16
N PRO A 345 -18.78 43.58 17.87
CA PRO A 345 -18.90 44.98 17.48
C PRO A 345 -20.38 45.41 17.52
N ASP A 346 -20.61 46.54 18.18
CA ASP A 346 -21.87 47.29 18.21
C ASP A 346 -22.34 47.61 16.79
N GLN A 347 -23.64 47.41 16.57
CA GLN A 347 -24.37 47.95 15.42
C GLN A 347 -24.72 49.42 15.72
N ALA A 348 -24.31 50.31 14.84
CA ALA A 348 -24.86 51.66 14.75
C ALA A 348 -26.09 51.61 13.82
N ASP A 349 -27.26 51.87 14.40
CA ASP A 349 -28.34 52.72 13.86
C ASP A 349 -29.18 53.25 15.01
#